data_AF-A0A0Q4QFJ5-F1
#
_entry.id   AF-A0A0Q4QFJ5-F1
#
_cell.length_a   1.000
_cell.length_b   1.000
_cell.length_c   1.000
_cell.angle_alpha   90.00
_cell.angle_beta   90.00
_cell.angle_gamma   90.00
#
_symmetry.space_group_name_H-M   'P 1'
#
loop_
_entity.id
_entity.type
_entity.pdbx_description
1 polymer ?
#
loop_
_entity_poly.entity_id
_entity_poly.type
_entity_poly.pdbx_seq_one_letter_code
_entity_poly.pdbx_strand_id
1 'polypeptide(L)'
;MSGEVKVADFNARFNEILQKNIELLTIDESVLQSDLETVGLNSISFVKLIVALENEFDVEFENEILIIDHFATLGHFKDGVQKLVEGQDH
;
A
#
# COMPACT_ATOMS: atom_id res chain seq x y z
N MET A 1 7.85 -8.78 -21.23
CA MET A 1 6.61 -8.00 -21.21
C MET A 1 6.90 -6.87 -20.25
N SER A 2 7.30 -5.71 -20.75
CA SER A 2 7.67 -4.56 -19.91
C SER A 2 6.37 -3.96 -19.37
N GLY A 3 6.18 -4.08 -18.06
CA GLY A 3 4.93 -3.70 -17.39
C GLY A 3 4.90 -2.20 -17.16
N GLU A 4 4.30 -1.45 -18.08
CA GLU A 4 3.70 -0.16 -17.72
C GLU A 4 2.53 -0.45 -16.78
N VAL A 5 2.72 -0.37 -15.47
CA VAL A 5 1.59 -0.38 -14.53
C VAL A 5 0.84 0.94 -14.72
N LYS A 6 -0.28 0.91 -15.43
CA LYS A 6 -1.10 2.13 -15.57
C LYS A 6 -1.68 2.49 -14.20
N VAL A 7 -1.88 3.78 -13.92
CA VAL A 7 -2.47 4.26 -12.64
C VAL A 7 -3.80 3.57 -12.30
N ALA A 8 -4.59 3.21 -13.32
CA ALA A 8 -5.83 2.43 -13.14
C ALA A 8 -5.56 1.01 -12.61
N ASP A 9 -4.47 0.39 -13.07
CA ASP A 9 -4.04 -0.95 -12.65
C ASP A 9 -3.48 -0.92 -11.21
N PHE A 10 -2.73 0.13 -10.85
CA PHE A 10 -2.20 0.30 -9.49
C PHE A 10 -3.32 0.35 -8.43
N ASN A 11 -4.32 1.22 -8.63
CA ASN A 11 -5.40 1.41 -7.65
C ASN A 11 -6.19 0.12 -7.40
N ALA A 12 -6.49 -0.63 -8.47
CA ALA A 12 -7.19 -1.90 -8.36
C ALA A 12 -6.36 -2.92 -7.58
N ARG A 13 -5.07 -3.07 -7.92
CA ARG A 13 -4.16 -4.02 -7.26
C ARG A 13 -3.90 -3.67 -5.80
N PHE A 14 -3.66 -2.40 -5.50
CA PHE A 14 -3.47 -1.94 -4.12
C PHE A 14 -4.69 -2.29 -3.27
N ASN A 15 -5.90 -2.00 -3.76
CA ASN A 15 -7.14 -2.31 -3.04
C ASN A 15 -7.32 -3.82 -2.84
N GLU A 16 -7.05 -4.65 -3.86
CA GLU A 16 -7.14 -6.11 -3.75
C GLU A 16 -6.18 -6.66 -2.68
N ILE A 17 -4.94 -6.17 -2.64
CA ILE A 17 -3.94 -6.59 -1.65
C ILE A 17 -4.37 -6.15 -0.27
N LEU A 18 -4.82 -4.91 -0.14
CA LEU A 18 -5.23 -4.36 1.14
C LEU A 18 -6.42 -5.15 1.71
N GLN A 19 -7.48 -5.38 0.93
CA GLN A 19 -8.66 -6.15 1.34
C GLN A 19 -8.30 -7.57 1.82
N LYS A 20 -7.33 -8.23 1.17
CA LYS A 20 -6.84 -9.56 1.58
C LYS A 20 -6.06 -9.54 2.90
N ASN A 21 -5.38 -8.43 3.21
CA ASN A 21 -4.51 -8.32 4.39
C ASN A 21 -5.23 -7.76 5.62
N ILE A 22 -6.32 -7.00 5.44
CA ILE A 22 -7.05 -6.34 6.54
C ILE A 22 -8.52 -6.77 6.66
N GLU A 23 -8.95 -7.77 5.88
CA GLU A 23 -10.32 -8.30 5.85
C GLU A 23 -11.40 -7.22 5.58
N LEU A 24 -11.05 -6.14 4.88
CA LEU A 24 -12.01 -5.09 4.53
C LEU A 24 -12.91 -5.50 3.35
N LEU A 25 -14.18 -5.14 3.42
CA LEU A 25 -15.15 -5.38 2.34
C LEU A 25 -15.01 -4.37 1.19
N THR A 26 -14.71 -3.10 1.48
CA THR A 26 -14.65 -2.01 0.48
C THR A 26 -13.71 -0.89 0.92
N ILE A 27 -12.87 -0.40 0.00
CA ILE A 27 -12.04 0.80 0.21
C ILE A 27 -12.75 2.00 -0.43
N ASP A 28 -13.12 2.99 0.38
CA ASP A 28 -13.69 4.26 -0.07
C ASP A 28 -12.87 5.45 0.46
N GLU A 29 -13.29 6.68 0.15
CA GLU A 29 -12.60 7.89 0.60
C GLU A 29 -12.48 7.99 2.12
N SER A 30 -13.48 7.53 2.88
CA SER A 30 -13.44 7.58 4.35
C SER A 30 -12.36 6.65 4.91
N VAL A 31 -12.21 5.46 4.31
CA VAL A 31 -11.17 4.49 4.66
C VAL A 31 -9.78 5.04 4.32
N LEU A 32 -9.63 5.75 3.20
CA LEU A 32 -8.36 6.39 2.83
C LEU A 32 -7.97 7.53 3.79
N GLN A 33 -8.93 8.23 4.37
CA GLN A 33 -8.67 9.28 5.37
C GLN A 33 -8.48 8.74 6.79
N SER A 34 -8.67 7.44 6.99
CA SER A 34 -8.55 6.80 8.31
C SER A 34 -7.11 6.45 8.64
N ASP A 35 -6.78 6.49 9.93
CA ASP A 35 -5.48 6.05 10.45
C ASP A 35 -5.30 4.55 10.20
N LEU A 36 -4.07 4.10 9.97
CA LEU A 36 -3.78 2.69 9.68
C LEU A 36 -4.29 1.75 10.78
N GLU A 37 -4.14 2.14 12.05
CA GLU A 37 -4.65 1.37 13.19
C GLU A 37 -6.18 1.22 13.17
N THR A 38 -6.90 2.27 12.75
CA THR A 38 -8.37 2.27 12.73
C THR A 38 -8.95 1.38 11.64
N VAL A 39 -8.19 1.13 10.57
CA VAL A 39 -8.55 0.16 9.52
C VAL A 39 -8.08 -1.28 9.85
N GLY A 40 -7.56 -1.50 11.06
CA GLY A 40 -7.17 -2.82 11.55
C GLY A 40 -5.72 -3.20 11.23
N LEU A 41 -4.88 -2.28 10.75
CA LEU A 41 -3.45 -2.52 10.58
C LEU A 41 -2.71 -2.34 11.91
N ASN A 42 -2.14 -3.42 12.41
CA ASN A 42 -1.08 -3.41 13.41
C ASN A 42 0.29 -3.61 12.76
N SER A 43 1.36 -3.52 13.53
CA SER A 43 2.74 -3.65 13.03
C SER A 43 2.99 -4.96 12.26
N ILE A 44 2.38 -6.08 12.66
CA ILE A 44 2.57 -7.37 11.99
C ILE A 44 1.82 -7.42 10.66
N SER A 45 0.56 -7.01 10.64
CA SER A 45 -0.23 -6.94 9.40
C SER A 45 0.33 -5.89 8.42
N PHE A 46 0.91 -4.82 8.95
CA PHE A 46 1.57 -3.79 8.15
C PHE A 46 2.82 -4.33 7.45
N VAL A 47 3.69 -5.06 8.17
CA VAL A 47 4.84 -5.71 7.54
C VAL A 47 4.41 -6.72 6.48
N LYS A 48 3.35 -7.52 6.73
CA LYS A 48 2.81 -8.44 5.72
C LYS A 48 2.27 -7.72 4.48
N LEU A 49 1.58 -6.60 4.69
CA LEU A 49 1.08 -5.75 3.62
C LEU A 49 2.23 -5.22 2.77
N ILE A 50 3.30 -4.71 3.41
CA ILE A 50 4.50 -4.25 2.70
C ILE A 50 5.09 -5.36 1.83
N VAL A 51 5.36 -6.53 2.42
CA VAL A 51 5.91 -7.68 1.67
C VAL A 51 5.00 -8.08 0.50
N ALA A 52 3.67 -8.01 0.67
CA ALA A 52 2.75 -8.31 -0.42
C ALA A 52 2.81 -7.26 -1.55
N LEU A 53 2.98 -5.98 -1.21
CA LEU A 53 3.13 -4.89 -2.19
C LEU A 53 4.47 -4.97 -2.92
N GLU A 54 5.56 -5.27 -2.22
CA GLU A 54 6.89 -5.52 -2.83
C GLU A 54 6.82 -6.61 -3.89
N ASN A 55 6.21 -7.75 -3.55
CA ASN A 55 6.08 -8.88 -4.47
C ASN A 55 5.14 -8.61 -5.66
N GLU A 56 4.09 -7.81 -5.49
CA GLU A 56 3.15 -7.50 -6.59
C GLU A 56 3.75 -6.47 -7.55
N PHE A 57 4.37 -5.42 -7.01
CA PHE A 57 4.85 -4.29 -7.81
C PHE A 57 6.35 -4.36 -8.15
N ASP A 58 7.05 -5.42 -7.71
CA ASP A 58 8.49 -5.63 -7.90
C ASP A 58 9.32 -4.45 -7.35
N VAL A 59 8.90 -3.90 -6.22
CA VAL A 59 9.56 -2.78 -5.53
C VAL A 59 10.19 -3.23 -4.20
N GLU A 60 11.11 -2.43 -3.67
CA GLU A 60 11.72 -2.64 -2.36
C GLU A 60 11.50 -1.40 -1.49
N PHE A 61 10.90 -1.58 -0.31
CA PHE A 61 10.74 -0.49 0.65
C PHE A 61 12.00 -0.37 1.50
N GLU A 62 12.49 0.86 1.66
CA GLU A 62 13.58 1.11 2.58
C GLU A 62 13.15 0.76 4.02
N ASN A 63 14.07 0.20 4.81
CA ASN A 63 13.79 -0.22 6.20
C ASN A 63 13.20 0.90 7.08
N GLU A 64 13.50 2.16 6.74
CA GLU A 64 12.98 3.33 7.44
C GLU A 64 11.47 3.55 7.18
N ILE A 65 10.92 3.02 6.09
CA ILE A 65 9.50 3.11 5.73
C ILE A 65 8.66 2.00 6.39
N LEU A 66 9.30 0.97 6.97
CA LEU A 66 8.64 -0.14 7.67
C LEU A 66 7.99 0.25 9.01
N ILE A 67 8.06 1.52 9.40
CA ILE A 67 7.50 2.03 10.65
C ILE A 67 6.09 2.55 10.37
N ILE A 68 5.08 1.85 10.92
CA ILE A 68 3.66 2.21 10.77
C ILE A 68 3.37 3.67 11.18
N ASP A 69 4.11 4.19 12.16
CA ASP A 69 4.00 5.56 12.68
C ASP A 69 4.43 6.64 11.67
N HIS A 70 5.11 6.28 10.57
CA HIS A 70 5.49 7.24 9.52
C HIS A 70 4.31 7.64 8.63
N PHE A 71 3.20 6.90 8.68
CA PHE A 71 2.03 7.16 7.85
C PHE A 71 0.84 7.56 8.70
N ALA A 72 0.38 8.80 8.51
CA ALA A 72 -0.78 9.30 9.25
C ALA A 72 -2.09 8.61 8.82
N THR A 73 -2.26 8.31 7.53
CA THR A 73 -3.50 7.73 7.00
C THR A 73 -3.20 6.68 5.93
N LEU A 74 -4.19 5.84 5.64
CA LEU A 74 -4.10 4.88 4.54
C LEU A 74 -3.86 5.55 3.18
N GLY A 75 -4.42 6.74 2.96
CA GLY A 75 -4.19 7.55 1.77
C GLY A 75 -2.72 7.96 1.64
N HIS A 76 -2.11 8.46 2.72
CA HIS A 76 -0.68 8.78 2.70
C HIS A 76 0.20 7.56 2.43
N PHE A 77 -0.16 6.40 2.99
CA PHE A 77 0.54 5.15 2.71
C PHE A 77 0.43 4.79 1.23
N LYS A 78 -0.78 4.79 0.66
CA LYS A 78 -1.04 4.51 -0.75
C LYS A 78 -0.23 5.44 -1.67
N ASP A 79 -0.21 6.73 -1.38
CA ASP A 79 0.55 7.72 -2.17
C ASP A 79 2.06 7.46 -2.09
N GLY A 80 2.56 7.04 -0.93
CA GLY A 80 3.97 6.65 -0.76
C GLY A 80 4.32 5.43 -1.61
N VAL A 81 3.47 4.40 -1.59
CA VAL A 81 3.64 3.20 -2.43
C VAL A 81 3.59 3.58 -3.91
N GLN A 82 2.64 4.40 -4.33
CA GLN A 82 2.51 4.81 -5.72
C GLN A 82 3.77 5.52 -6.22
N LYS A 83 4.31 6.45 -5.43
CA LYS A 83 5.56 7.16 -5.77
C LYS A 83 6.76 6.22 -5.85
N LEU A 84 6.81 5.20 -5.00
CA LEU A 84 7.88 4.21 -5.03
C LEU A 84 7.83 3.39 -6.33
N VAL A 85 6.63 2.97 -6.74
CA VAL A 85 6.40 2.25 -8.00
C VAL A 85 6.74 3.12 -9.21
N GLU A 86 6.28 4.38 -9.24
CA GLU A 86 6.59 5.33 -10.32
C GLU A 86 8.08 5.71 -10.37
N GLY A 87 8.77 5.72 -9.23
CA GLY A 87 10.18 6.05 -9.11
C GLY A 87 11.15 4.98 -9.64
N GLN A 88 10.66 3.77 -9.95
CA GLN A 88 11.46 2.68 -10.51
C GLN A 88 11.66 2.79 -12.04
N ASP A 89 11.00 3.73 -12.71
CA ASP A 89 11.08 3.96 -14.16
C ASP A 89 12.31 4.82 -14.61
N HIS A 90 13.43 4.78 -13.87
CA HIS A 90 14.65 5.55 -14.20
C HIS A 90 15.93 4.71 -14.29
#